data_AF-A0A951I9W1-F1
#
_entry.id   AF-A0A951I9W1-F1
#
_cell.length_a   1.000
_cell.length_b   1.000
_cell.length_c   1.000
_cell.angle_alpha   90.00
_cell.angle_beta   90.00
_cell.angle_gamma   90.00
#
_symmetry.space_group_name_H-M   'P 1'
#
loop_
_entity.id
_entity.type
_entity.pdbx_description
1 polymer ?
#
loop_
_entity_poly.entity_id
_entity_poly.type
_entity_poly.pdbx_seq_one_letter_code
_entity_poly.pdbx_strand_id
1 'polypeptide(L)'
;EEYDPNNILLRQAFHEVLTHQMDEERLRNALTRISNSRIVLTFPNQLTPLSFPIIVDGLSRISLSSEKLEDRVKKMQVQLERS
;
A
#
# COMPACT_ATOMS: atom_id res chain seq x y z
N GLU A 1 -11.29 -6.60 -30.89
CA GLU A 1 -11.37 -5.12 -30.99
C GLU A 1 -12.79 -4.72 -30.64
N GLU A 2 -13.03 -4.13 -29.47
CA GLU A 2 -14.26 -3.34 -29.24
C GLU A 2 -14.09 -2.50 -27.96
N TYR A 3 -12.99 -1.73 -27.91
CA TYR A 3 -12.93 -0.57 -27.03
C TYR A 3 -13.61 0.56 -27.79
N ASP A 4 -14.94 0.66 -27.69
CA ASP A 4 -15.64 1.88 -28.09
C ASP A 4 -15.40 2.92 -26.98
N PRO A 5 -14.61 3.98 -27.24
CA PRO A 5 -14.30 5.02 -26.24
C PRO A 5 -15.55 5.78 -25.76
N ASN A 6 -16.69 5.65 -26.44
CA ASN A 6 -17.97 6.23 -26.03
C ASN A 6 -18.89 5.24 -25.28
N ASN A 7 -18.41 4.06 -24.88
CA ASN A 7 -19.23 3.08 -24.18
C ASN A 7 -19.71 3.63 -22.81
N ILE A 8 -20.98 4.05 -22.79
CA ILE A 8 -21.65 4.69 -21.64
C ILE A 8 -21.71 3.75 -20.43
N LEU A 9 -21.87 2.45 -20.66
CA LEU A 9 -21.93 1.44 -19.60
C LEU A 9 -20.59 1.26 -18.91
N LEU A 10 -19.48 1.38 -19.66
CA LEU A 10 -18.14 1.33 -19.07
C LEU A 10 -17.92 2.54 -18.16
N ARG A 11 -18.28 3.74 -18.61
CA ARG A 11 -18.22 4.96 -17.78
C ARG A 11 -19.10 4.87 -16.55
N GLN A 12 -20.28 4.27 -16.67
CA GLN A 12 -21.19 4.04 -15.55
C GLN A 12 -20.61 3.06 -14.54
N ALA A 13 -20.07 1.92 -14.99
CA ALA A 13 -19.41 0.95 -14.12
C ALA A 13 -18.22 1.55 -13.36
N PHE A 14 -17.40 2.39 -14.03
CA PHE A 14 -16.32 3.13 -13.35
C PHE A 14 -16.85 4.08 -12.28
N HIS A 15 -17.92 4.83 -12.56
CA HIS A 15 -18.56 5.69 -11.56
C HIS A 15 -19.10 4.88 -10.39
N GLU A 16 -19.80 3.79 -10.64
CA GLU A 16 -20.37 2.94 -9.59
C GLU A 16 -19.29 2.34 -8.68
N VAL A 17 -18.16 1.90 -9.23
CA VAL A 17 -17.02 1.41 -8.42
C VAL A 17 -16.42 2.54 -7.58
N LEU A 18 -16.21 3.72 -8.17
CA LEU A 18 -15.66 4.87 -7.45
C LEU A 18 -16.57 5.34 -6.32
N THR A 19 -17.88 5.44 -6.59
CA THR A 19 -18.87 5.94 -5.63
C THR A 19 -19.18 4.90 -4.55
N HIS A 20 -19.36 3.62 -4.91
CA HIS A 20 -19.82 2.61 -3.95
C HIS A 20 -18.69 1.79 -3.28
N GLN A 21 -17.54 1.60 -3.94
CA GLN A 21 -16.44 0.80 -3.35
C GLN A 21 -15.29 1.63 -2.79
N MET A 22 -15.06 2.85 -3.32
CA MET A 22 -13.85 3.63 -2.99
C MET A 22 -14.09 4.83 -2.06
N ASP A 23 -15.33 5.06 -1.60
CA ASP A 23 -15.69 6.21 -0.74
C ASP A 23 -15.11 7.51 -1.31
N GLU A 24 -15.63 7.91 -2.48
CA GLU A 24 -15.09 8.99 -3.32
C GLU A 24 -14.80 10.28 -2.54
N GLU A 25 -15.71 10.68 -1.66
CA GLU A 25 -15.57 11.86 -0.79
C GLU A 25 -14.34 11.74 0.11
N ARG A 26 -14.16 10.60 0.76
CA ARG A 26 -12.98 10.35 1.61
C ARG A 26 -11.69 10.37 0.81
N LEU A 27 -11.69 9.78 -0.40
CA LEU A 27 -10.52 9.79 -1.28
C LEU A 27 -10.17 11.21 -1.74
N ARG A 28 -11.16 11.99 -2.18
CA ARG A 28 -11.00 13.39 -2.62
C ARG A 28 -10.44 14.26 -1.50
N ASN A 29 -10.97 14.12 -0.29
CA ASN A 29 -10.49 14.83 0.89
C ASN A 29 -9.04 14.45 1.25
N ALA A 30 -8.69 13.16 1.16
CA ALA A 30 -7.33 12.70 1.39
C ALA A 30 -6.33 13.26 0.36
N LEU A 31 -6.69 13.24 -0.94
CA LEU A 31 -5.86 13.78 -2.01
C LEU A 31 -5.67 15.30 -1.87
N THR A 32 -6.72 16.03 -1.52
CA THR A 32 -6.65 17.49 -1.26
C THR A 32 -5.77 17.81 -0.05
N ARG A 33 -5.82 16.98 1.01
CA ARG A 33 -4.91 17.12 2.15
C ARG A 33 -3.46 16.86 1.74
N ILE A 34 -3.22 15.82 0.94
CA ILE A 34 -1.87 15.47 0.46
C ILE A 34 -1.30 16.58 -0.43
N SER A 35 -2.09 17.15 -1.34
CA SER A 35 -1.63 18.20 -2.26
C SER A 35 -1.17 19.47 -1.54
N ASN A 36 -1.77 19.77 -0.39
CA ASN A 36 -1.41 20.92 0.47
C ASN A 36 -0.38 20.57 1.56
N SER A 37 0.05 19.31 1.66
CA SER A 37 0.98 18.88 2.69
C SER A 37 2.44 19.18 2.31
N ARG A 38 3.27 19.46 3.30
CA ARG A 38 4.71 19.59 3.10
C ARG A 38 5.31 18.21 2.82
N ILE A 39 6.06 18.10 1.73
CA ILE A 39 6.83 16.89 1.41
C ILE A 39 8.04 16.82 2.34
N VAL A 40 8.17 15.72 3.07
CA VAL A 40 9.32 15.41 3.94
C VAL A 40 9.93 14.10 3.46
N LEU A 41 11.14 14.18 2.92
CA LEU A 41 11.91 13.02 2.49
C LEU A 41 12.87 12.62 3.61
N THR A 42 12.73 11.39 4.10
CA THR A 42 13.61 10.82 5.12
C THR A 42 14.11 9.45 4.70
N PHE A 43 15.33 9.11 5.12
CA PHE A 43 15.95 7.82 4.86
C PHE A 43 16.22 7.15 6.20
N PRO A 44 15.26 6.38 6.74
CA PRO A 44 15.45 5.71 8.03
C PRO A 44 16.53 4.64 7.92
N ASN A 45 17.45 4.60 8.90
CA ASN A 45 18.54 3.62 8.94
C ASN A 45 18.05 2.21 9.37
N GLN A 46 16.82 2.11 9.87
CA GLN A 46 16.20 0.89 10.38
C GLN A 46 14.75 0.78 9.88
N LEU A 47 14.17 -0.41 10.01
CA LEU A 47 12.77 -0.63 9.63
C LEU A 47 11.84 0.19 10.51
N THR A 48 10.90 0.89 9.88
CA THR A 48 9.84 1.60 10.61
C THR A 48 8.68 0.64 10.91
N PRO A 49 7.92 0.86 12.01
CA PRO A 49 6.74 0.06 12.31
C PRO A 49 5.73 -0.02 11.16
N LEU A 50 5.58 1.06 10.38
CA LEU A 50 4.69 1.09 9.21
C LEU A 50 5.25 0.29 8.02
N SER A 51 6.57 0.27 7.83
CA SER A 51 7.21 -0.51 6.75
C SER A 51 7.30 -2.00 7.07
N PHE A 52 7.28 -2.40 8.35
CA PHE A 52 7.51 -3.78 8.77
C PHE A 52 6.56 -4.80 8.12
N PRO A 53 5.21 -4.60 8.13
CA PRO A 53 4.29 -5.54 7.51
C PRO A 53 4.53 -5.71 6.00
N ILE A 54 4.89 -4.62 5.31
CA ILE A 54 5.17 -4.61 3.86
C ILE A 54 6.39 -5.47 3.55
N ILE A 55 7.42 -5.39 4.39
CA ILE A 55 8.67 -6.14 4.22
C ILE A 55 8.46 -7.62 4.52
N VAL A 56 7.74 -7.95 5.60
CA VAL A 56 7.41 -9.35 5.94
C VAL A 56 6.62 -10.02 4.81
N ASP A 57 5.64 -9.31 4.25
CA ASP A 57 4.87 -9.79 3.10
C ASP A 57 5.77 -10.02 1.87
N GLY A 58 6.71 -9.11 1.58
CA GLY A 58 7.70 -9.27 0.52
C GLY A 58 8.65 -10.47 0.70
N LEU A 59 9.06 -10.76 1.94
CA LEU A 59 9.96 -11.89 2.24
C LEU A 59 9.34 -13.25 1.92
N SER A 60 8.03 -13.40 2.10
CA SER A 60 7.30 -14.61 1.74
C SER A 60 7.32 -14.91 0.24
N ARG A 61 7.36 -13.85 -0.59
CA ARG A 61 7.31 -13.94 -2.05
C ARG A 61 8.68 -14.04 -2.71
N ILE A 62 9.71 -13.43 -2.13
CA ILE A 62 11.00 -13.21 -2.80
C ILE A 62 12.07 -14.22 -2.36
N SER A 63 12.01 -14.77 -1.13
CA SER A 63 13.11 -15.58 -0.62
C SER A 63 12.85 -17.09 -0.71
N LEU A 64 13.68 -17.78 -1.50
CA LEU A 64 13.98 -19.20 -1.33
C LEU A 64 15.05 -19.33 -0.25
N SER A 65 14.64 -19.24 1.03
CA SER A 65 15.51 -19.50 2.17
C SER A 65 15.16 -20.84 2.82
N SER A 66 16.15 -21.55 3.34
CA SER A 66 15.95 -22.75 4.15
C SER A 66 15.51 -22.43 5.59
N GLU A 67 15.64 -21.18 6.01
CA GLU A 67 15.17 -20.71 7.32
C GLU A 67 13.66 -20.44 7.27
N LYS A 68 12.93 -20.93 8.28
CA LYS A 68 11.48 -20.72 8.38
C LYS A 68 11.19 -19.22 8.48
N LEU A 69 10.19 -18.77 7.73
CA LEU A 69 9.75 -17.37 7.70
C LEU A 69 9.45 -16.83 9.11
N GLU A 70 8.84 -17.65 9.96
CA GLU A 70 8.49 -17.29 11.34
C GLU A 70 9.70 -16.89 12.20
N ASP A 71 10.82 -17.63 12.08
CA ASP A 71 12.03 -17.36 12.84
C ASP A 71 12.69 -16.04 12.40
N ARG A 72 12.58 -15.71 11.10
CA ARG A 72 13.04 -14.43 10.54
C ARG A 72 12.17 -13.26 11.01
N VAL A 73 10.85 -13.45 11.04
CA VAL A 73 9.89 -12.45 11.54
C VAL A 73 10.16 -12.13 13.00
N LYS A 74 10.36 -13.15 13.85
CA LYS A 74 10.69 -12.96 15.28
C LYS A 74 11.97 -12.14 15.47
N LYS A 75 13.04 -12.43 14.71
CA LYS A 75 14.29 -11.65 14.78
C LYS A 75 14.09 -10.19 14.38
N MET A 76 13.31 -9.93 13.33
CA MET A 76 13.03 -8.55 12.90
C MET A 76 12.14 -7.80 13.89
N GLN A 77 11.19 -8.46 14.57
CA GLN A 77 10.39 -7.85 15.65
C GLN A 77 11.27 -7.39 16.81
N VAL A 78 12.21 -8.23 17.26
CA VAL A 78 13.16 -7.88 18.33
C VAL A 78 14.05 -6.68 17.94
N GLN A 79 14.41 -6.55 16.67
CA GLN A 79 15.14 -5.38 16.16
C GLN A 79 14.27 -4.11 16.17
N LEU A 80 12.98 -4.25 15.83
CA LEU A 80 12.02 -3.16 15.82
C LEU A 80 11.73 -2.61 17.23
N GLU A 81 11.61 -3.49 18.23
CA GLU A 81 11.38 -3.14 19.64
C GLU A 81 12.57 -2.43 20.30
N ARG A 82 13.77 -2.56 19.73
CA ARG A 82 15.02 -1.95 20.23
C ARG A 82 15.33 -0.60 19.58
N SER A 83 14.50 -0.16 18.62
CA SER A 83 14.65 1.07 17.84
C SER A 83 13.80 2.19 18.42
#